data_AF-A0A853F1J3-F1
#
_entry.id   AF-A0A853F1J3-F1
#
_cell.length_a   1.000
_cell.length_b   1.000
_cell.length_c   1.000
_cell.angle_alpha   90.00
_cell.angle_beta   90.00
_cell.angle_gamma   90.00
#
_symmetry.space_group_name_H-M   'P 1'
#
loop_
_entity.id
_entity.type
_entity.pdbx_description
1 polymer ?
#
loop_
_entity_poly.entity_id
_entity_poly.type
_entity_poly.pdbx_seq_one_letter_code
_entity_poly.pdbx_strand_id
1 'polypeptide(L)'
;MTGLLNLNTGAFKRIESTDIDNSESTPGLGIGLSITDDKSDTAKVGEVITYTFTFDEAVTDFDINDITVTGGTKGTFTSVNGSESVYTLD
;
A
#
# COMPACT_ATOMS: atom_id res chain seq x y z
N MET A 1 6.65 -16.54 24.75
CA MET A 1 5.67 -17.13 23.81
C MET A 1 5.52 -16.13 22.67
N THR A 2 6.10 -16.40 21.51
CA THR A 2 5.93 -15.56 20.33
C THR A 2 4.59 -15.94 19.66
N GLY A 3 3.64 -15.00 19.66
CA GLY A 3 2.43 -15.14 18.87
C GLY A 3 2.74 -14.98 17.39
N LEU A 4 2.18 -15.86 16.56
CA LEU A 4 2.22 -15.76 15.11
C LEU A 4 0.98 -14.99 14.62
N LEU A 5 1.18 -14.02 13.74
CA LEU A 5 0.11 -13.33 13.02
C LEU A 5 -0.08 -14.02 11.66
N ASN A 6 -1.27 -14.54 11.40
CA ASN A 6 -1.63 -15.10 10.09
C ASN A 6 -2.27 -14.01 9.22
N LEU A 7 -1.73 -13.81 8.02
CA LEU A 7 -2.39 -13.05 6.95
C LEU A 7 -2.99 -14.07 5.97
N ASN A 8 -4.31 -14.06 5.83
CA ASN A 8 -5.00 -14.83 4.80
C ASN A 8 -4.95 -14.04 3.49
N THR A 9 -3.81 -14.05 2.82
CA THR A 9 -3.75 -13.72 1.40
C THR A 9 -3.63 -15.04 0.64
N GLY A 10 -4.50 -15.25 -0.34
CA GLY A 10 -4.73 -16.54 -1.01
C GLY A 10 -3.59 -17.07 -1.88
N ALA A 11 -2.32 -16.87 -1.51
CA ALA A 11 -1.16 -17.21 -2.32
C ALA A 11 0.07 -17.73 -1.54
N PHE A 12 -0.10 -18.28 -0.33
CA PHE A 12 1.03 -18.90 0.38
C PHE A 12 0.80 -20.40 0.58
N LYS A 13 1.37 -21.22 -0.32
CA LYS A 13 1.45 -22.68 -0.15
C LYS A 13 2.43 -22.98 0.99
N ARG A 14 2.03 -23.82 1.95
CA ARG A 14 2.90 -24.30 3.04
C ARG A 14 4.15 -24.94 2.43
N ILE A 15 5.34 -24.41 2.72
CA ILE A 15 6.61 -25.04 2.30
C ILE A 15 6.89 -26.21 3.25
N GLU A 16 6.90 -27.44 2.74
CA GLU A 16 7.41 -28.60 3.47
C GLU A 16 8.86 -28.88 3.04
N SER A 17 9.71 -29.30 3.98
CA SER A 17 11.18 -29.37 3.90
C SER A 17 11.77 -30.22 2.74
N THR A 18 10.95 -30.83 1.89
CA THR A 18 11.37 -31.74 0.82
C THR A 18 11.22 -31.15 -0.59
N ASP A 19 10.61 -29.96 -0.71
CA ASP A 19 10.47 -29.23 -1.97
C ASP A 19 11.74 -28.37 -2.19
N ILE A 20 12.76 -28.93 -2.86
CA ILE A 20 14.04 -28.25 -3.23
C ILE A 20 13.99 -27.74 -4.68
N ASP A 21 12.83 -27.83 -5.30
CA ASP A 21 12.54 -27.21 -6.58
C ASP A 21 12.41 -25.68 -6.38
N ASN A 22 13.44 -24.93 -6.76
CA ASN A 22 13.43 -23.46 -6.83
C ASN A 22 12.85 -22.93 -8.16
N SER A 23 12.01 -23.71 -8.86
CA SER A 23 11.36 -23.36 -10.12
C SER A 23 9.89 -22.97 -9.98
N GLU A 24 9.41 -22.74 -8.76
CA GLU A 24 8.24 -21.90 -8.55
C GLU A 24 8.67 -20.42 -8.68
N SER A 25 8.77 -19.97 -9.93
CA SER A 25 8.62 -18.54 -10.20
C SER A 25 7.12 -18.26 -10.14
N THR A 26 6.64 -17.77 -9.01
CA THR A 26 5.53 -16.83 -9.06
C THR A 26 6.13 -15.49 -9.45
N PRO A 27 5.90 -14.94 -10.66
CA PRO A 27 6.28 -13.57 -10.93
C PRO A 27 5.31 -12.70 -10.12
N GLY A 28 5.75 -12.31 -8.94
CA GLY A 28 5.14 -11.25 -8.15
C GLY A 28 6.28 -10.37 -7.70
N LEU A 29 6.75 -9.49 -8.60
CA LEU A 29 7.62 -8.39 -8.22
C LEU A 29 6.87 -7.64 -7.12
N GLY A 30 7.38 -7.70 -5.89
CA GLY A 30 6.71 -7.06 -4.77
C GLY A 30 6.63 -5.56 -5.05
N ILE A 31 5.43 -5.07 -5.33
CA ILE A 31 5.22 -3.63 -5.54
C ILE A 31 5.60 -2.90 -4.24
N GLY A 32 6.60 -2.02 -4.33
CA GLY A 32 6.94 -1.12 -3.23
C GLY A 32 5.91 -0.01 -3.15
N LEU A 33 5.52 0.39 -1.94
CA LEU A 33 4.66 1.54 -1.68
C LEU A 33 5.30 2.41 -0.60
N SER A 34 5.52 3.69 -0.92
CA SER A 34 5.91 4.75 0.01
C SER A 34 4.75 5.73 0.20
N ILE A 35 4.50 6.14 1.44
CA ILE A 35 3.46 7.11 1.79
C ILE A 35 4.11 8.24 2.56
N THR A 36 3.90 9.48 2.10
CA THR A 36 4.36 10.70 2.76
C THR A 36 3.20 11.66 2.90
N ASP A 37 3.24 12.53 3.89
CA ASP A 37 2.33 13.67 3.99
C ASP A 37 3.08 15.00 3.82
N ASP A 38 2.31 16.08 3.59
CA ASP A 38 2.84 17.42 3.39
C ASP A 38 3.19 18.15 4.71
N LYS A 39 3.00 17.50 5.87
CA LYS A 39 3.25 18.10 7.18
C LYS A 39 4.53 17.54 7.80
N SER A 40 5.35 18.44 8.33
CA SER A 40 6.55 18.04 9.08
C SER A 40 6.26 17.73 10.55
N ASP A 41 5.06 18.07 11.05
CA ASP A 41 4.65 18.00 12.45
C ASP A 41 3.21 17.48 12.56
N THR A 42 2.75 17.22 13.79
CA THR A 42 1.36 16.82 14.04
C THR A 42 0.37 17.87 13.52
N ALA A 43 -0.51 17.44 12.61
CA ALA A 43 -1.55 18.29 12.06
C ALA A 43 -2.53 18.78 13.14
N LYS A 44 -2.99 20.03 12.99
CA LYS A 44 -3.96 20.64 13.90
C LYS A 44 -5.38 20.41 13.42
N VAL A 45 -6.34 20.53 14.34
CA VAL A 45 -7.76 20.43 14.02
C VAL A 45 -8.13 21.45 12.94
N GLY A 46 -8.75 20.97 11.87
CA GLY A 46 -9.21 21.80 10.75
C GLY A 46 -8.17 22.05 9.67
N GLU A 47 -6.94 21.54 9.82
CA GLU A 47 -5.97 21.53 8.73
C GLU A 47 -6.24 20.38 7.76
N VAL A 48 -6.10 20.65 6.47
CA VAL A 48 -6.06 19.64 5.41
C VAL A 48 -4.64 19.07 5.35
N ILE A 49 -4.51 17.77 5.15
CA ILE A 49 -3.22 17.07 5.02
C ILE A 49 -3.24 16.38 3.66
N THR A 50 -2.27 16.69 2.80
CA THR A 50 -2.15 15.99 1.53
C THR A 50 -1.20 14.82 1.68
N TYR A 51 -1.74 13.61 1.61
CA TYR A 51 -0.99 12.37 1.54
C TYR A 51 -0.59 12.08 0.10
N THR A 52 0.64 11.63 -0.12
CA THR A 52 1.17 11.17 -1.40
C THR A 52 1.55 9.69 -1.30
N PHE A 53 0.96 8.88 -2.17
CA PHE A 53 1.25 7.46 -2.34
C PHE A 53 2.15 7.30 -3.57
N THR A 54 3.31 6.70 -3.41
CA THR A 54 4.27 6.42 -4.49
C THR A 54 4.53 4.92 -4.57
N PHE A 55 4.17 4.33 -5.69
CA PHE A 55 4.50 2.95 -6.02
C PHE A 55 5.79 2.89 -6.84
N ASP A 56 6.62 1.88 -6.58
CA ASP A 56 7.87 1.68 -7.34
C ASP A 56 7.62 1.11 -8.75
N GLU A 57 6.39 0.67 -9.02
CA GLU A 57 5.90 0.22 -10.32
C GLU A 57 4.48 0.78 -10.58
N ALA A 58 4.00 0.67 -11.82
CA ALA A 58 2.62 1.03 -12.14
C ALA A 58 1.65 0.04 -11.49
N VAL A 59 0.62 0.56 -10.82
CA VAL A 59 -0.46 -0.23 -10.23
C VAL A 59 -1.78 0.06 -10.94
N THR A 60 -2.55 -1.00 -11.16
CA THR A 60 -3.92 -0.91 -11.67
C THR A 60 -4.88 -1.18 -10.52
N ASP A 61 -6.11 -0.68 -10.64
CA ASP A 61 -7.18 -0.85 -9.66
C ASP A 61 -6.89 -0.29 -8.25
N PHE A 62 -5.96 0.64 -8.10
CA PHE A 62 -5.81 1.41 -6.85
C PHE A 62 -6.73 2.64 -6.85
N ASP A 63 -7.69 2.66 -5.93
CA ASP A 63 -8.67 3.74 -5.81
C ASP A 63 -8.92 4.19 -4.35
N ILE A 64 -9.80 5.18 -4.18
CA ILE A 64 -10.09 5.78 -2.87
C ILE A 64 -10.70 4.79 -1.85
N ASN A 65 -11.30 3.68 -2.30
CA ASN A 65 -11.88 2.65 -1.46
C ASN A 65 -10.81 1.76 -0.82
N ASP A 66 -9.62 1.69 -1.41
CA ASP A 66 -8.48 0.96 -0.85
C ASP A 66 -7.85 1.69 0.34
N ILE A 67 -8.18 2.97 0.52
CA ILE A 67 -7.63 3.81 1.58
C ILE A 67 -8.61 3.83 2.77
N THR A 68 -8.12 3.84 4.01
CA THR A 68 -8.95 4.13 5.19
C THR A 68 -8.26 5.20 6.02
N VAL A 69 -8.99 6.27 6.36
CA VAL A 69 -8.50 7.36 7.21
C VAL A 69 -9.20 7.29 8.55
N THR A 70 -8.43 7.16 9.64
CA THR A 70 -8.94 7.17 11.02
C THR A 70 -8.68 8.52 11.67
N GLY A 71 -9.69 9.10 12.32
CA GLY A 71 -9.55 10.38 13.02
C GLY A 71 -9.61 11.62 12.11
N GLY A 72 -9.95 11.43 10.83
CA GLY A 72 -10.15 12.48 9.84
C GLY A 72 -11.24 12.09 8.84
N THR A 73 -11.41 12.90 7.79
CA THR A 73 -12.31 12.60 6.66
C THR A 73 -11.47 12.59 5.39
N LYS A 74 -11.71 11.63 4.50
CA LYS A 74 -11.08 11.62 3.17
C LYS A 74 -11.57 12.80 2.34
N GLY A 75 -10.65 13.52 1.72
CA GLY A 75 -10.91 14.53 0.72
C GLY A 75 -10.81 13.96 -0.70
N THR A 76 -10.20 14.75 -1.58
CA THR A 76 -10.11 14.43 -3.01
C THR A 76 -8.98 13.44 -3.26
N PHE A 77 -9.29 12.33 -3.93
CA PHE A 77 -8.28 11.39 -4.41
C PHE A 77 -7.94 11.67 -5.87
N THR A 78 -6.65 11.79 -6.20
CA THR A 78 -6.19 12.16 -7.55
C THR A 78 -4.99 11.32 -7.97
N SER A 79 -5.00 10.81 -9.20
CA SER A 79 -3.78 10.30 -9.86
C SER A 79 -2.98 11.49 -10.40
N VAL A 80 -1.70 11.55 -10.04
CA VAL A 80 -0.83 12.66 -10.40
C VAL A 80 -0.36 12.49 -11.84
N ASN A 81 -0.71 13.46 -12.70
CA ASN A 81 -0.33 13.49 -14.13
C ASN A 81 -0.79 12.25 -14.94
N GLY A 82 -1.84 11.55 -14.50
CA GLY A 82 -2.29 10.30 -15.13
C GLY A 82 -1.31 9.14 -14.93
N SER A 83 -0.42 9.24 -13.94
CA SER A 83 0.50 8.17 -13.57
C SER A 83 -0.24 7.05 -12.83
N GLU A 84 0.14 5.81 -13.13
CA GLU A 84 -0.29 4.62 -12.40
C GLU A 84 0.58 4.36 -11.16
N SER A 85 1.51 5.27 -10.83
CA SER A 85 2.47 5.07 -9.73
C SER A 85 2.41 6.16 -8.65
N VAL A 86 1.77 7.31 -8.91
CA VAL A 86 1.73 8.41 -7.94
C VAL A 86 0.31 8.94 -7.77
N TYR A 87 -0.16 8.98 -6.53
CA TYR A 87 -1.51 9.39 -6.16
C TYR A 87 -1.49 10.34 -4.96
N THR A 88 -2.44 11.26 -4.88
CA THR A 88 -2.63 12.14 -3.73
C THR A 88 -4.02 12.01 -3.13
N LEU A 89 -4.11 12.19 -1.81
CA LEU A 89 -5.35 12.28 -1.06
C LEU A 89 -5.30 13.48 -0.11
N ASP A 90 -6.29 14.35 -0.18
CA ASP A 90 -6.48 15.50 0.74
C ASP A 90 -7.31 15.14 1.99
#